data_AF-A0A7C0YWI9-F1
#
_entry.id   AF-A0A7C0YWI9-F1
#
_cell.length_a   1.000
_cell.length_b   1.000
_cell.length_c   1.000
_cell.angle_alpha   90.00
_cell.angle_beta   90.00
_cell.angle_gamma   90.00
#
_symmetry.space_group_name_H-M   'P 1'
#
loop_
_entity.id
_entity.type
_entity.pdbx_description
1 polymer ?
#
loop_
_entity_poly.entity_id
_entity_poly.type
_entity_poly.pdbx_seq_one_letter_code
_entity_poly.pdbx_strand_id
1 'polypeptide(L)' 'MSRTPKCAICKKPLSGVPKQKPSLVRKLSKTEKRVNRPYGGYLCSRCMRKIMREKVRERFKV' A
#
# COMPACT_ATOMS: atom_id res chain seq x y z
N MET A 1 -15.60 7.28 13.40
CA MET A 1 -14.20 6.83 13.20
C MET A 1 -13.92 6.53 11.72
N SER A 2 -13.07 7.32 11.06
CA SER A 2 -12.55 6.97 9.74
C SER A 2 -11.60 5.77 9.86
N ARG A 3 -11.92 4.65 9.19
CA ARG A 3 -11.01 3.50 9.12
C ARG A 3 -9.78 3.94 8.33
N THR A 4 -8.68 4.19 9.03
CA THR A 4 -7.40 4.45 8.38
C THR A 4 -6.93 3.17 7.68
N PRO A 5 -6.61 3.22 6.38
CA PRO A 5 -6.02 2.07 5.69
C PRO A 5 -4.68 1.71 6.35
N LYS A 6 -4.51 0.42 6.64
CA LYS A 6 -3.34 -0.13 7.33
C LYS A 6 -2.55 -1.04 6.38
N CYS A 7 -1.24 -1.08 6.58
CA CYS A 7 -0.38 -2.04 5.90
C CYS A 7 -0.69 -3.48 6.35
N ALA A 8 -0.73 -4.44 5.42
CA ALA A 8 -0.99 -5.85 5.75
C ALA A 8 0.04 -6.45 6.72
N ILE A 9 1.33 -6.12 6.55
CA ILE A 9 2.42 -6.69 7.36
C ILE A 9 2.62 -5.94 8.68
N CYS A 10 2.95 -4.65 8.60
CA CYS A 10 3.35 -3.88 9.79
C CYS A 10 2.18 -3.15 10.48
N LYS A 11 0.96 -3.23 9.95
CA LYS A 11 -0.27 -2.58 10.46
C LYS A 11 -0.19 -1.06 10.62
N LYS A 12 0.88 -0.42 10.16
CA LYS A 12 1.06 1.03 10.16
C LYS A 12 0.06 1.70 9.22
N PRO A 13 -0.41 2.92 9.54
CA PRO A 13 -1.28 3.68 8.66
C PRO A 13 -0.58 3.97 7.33
N LEU A 14 -1.28 3.76 6.22
CA LEU A 14 -0.76 4.04 4.89
C LEU A 14 -0.96 5.52 4.55
N SER A 15 0.14 6.18 4.17
CA SER A 15 0.13 7.54 3.63
C SER A 15 -0.24 7.51 2.14
N GLY A 16 -1.02 8.51 1.69
CA GLY A 16 -1.43 8.65 0.29
C GLY A 16 -2.63 7.79 -0.13
N VAL A 17 -3.28 7.10 0.81
CA VAL A 17 -4.57 6.41 0.56
C VAL A 17 -5.68 7.23 1.24
N PRO A 18 -6.79 7.51 0.56
CA PRO A 18 -7.86 8.32 1.11
C PRO A 18 -8.45 7.68 2.38
N LYS A 19 -8.50 8.45 3.47
CA LYS A 19 -9.07 8.05 4.78
C LYS A 19 -10.57 8.32 4.85
N GLN A 20 -11.31 8.01 3.79
CA GLN A 20 -12.74 8.32 3.68
C GLN A 20 -13.62 7.07 3.80
N LYS A 21 -14.93 7.28 3.94
CA LYS A 21 -15.92 6.19 3.88
C LYS A 21 -15.86 5.51 2.51
N PRO A 22 -16.10 4.19 2.41
CA PRO A 22 -16.04 3.46 1.14
C PRO A 22 -16.97 4.06 0.07
N SER A 23 -18.14 4.57 0.46
CA SER A 23 -19.08 5.24 -0.46
C SER A 23 -18.50 6.51 -1.10
N LEU A 24 -17.71 7.28 -0.34
CA LEU A 24 -17.02 8.45 -0.86
C LEU A 24 -15.82 8.05 -1.70
N VAL A 25 -15.02 7.08 -1.23
CA VAL A 25 -13.86 6.52 -1.97
C VAL A 25 -14.26 6.01 -3.35
N ARG A 26 -15.46 5.44 -3.51
CA ARG A 26 -15.97 5.02 -4.82
C ARG A 26 -16.17 6.19 -5.79
N LYS A 27 -16.51 7.39 -5.31
CA LYS A 27 -16.75 8.60 -6.12
C LYS A 27 -15.46 9.31 -6.56
N LEU A 28 -14.33 9.11 -5.88
CA LEU A 28 -13.06 9.72 -6.28
C LEU A 28 -12.60 9.21 -7.67
N SER A 29 -11.66 9.92 -8.27
CA SER A 29 -10.99 9.49 -9.50
C SER A 29 -10.04 8.31 -9.24
N LYS A 30 -9.60 7.61 -10.29
CA LYS A 30 -8.70 6.45 -10.15
C LYS A 30 -7.34 6.84 -9.56
N THR A 31 -6.84 8.03 -9.89
CA THR A 31 -5.55 8.56 -9.42
C THR A 31 -5.58 8.91 -7.94
N GLU A 32 -6.68 9.47 -7.44
CA GLU A 32 -6.81 9.82 -6.02
C GLU A 32 -6.99 8.59 -5.11
N LYS A 33 -7.43 7.45 -5.66
CA LYS A 33 -7.61 6.20 -4.89
C LYS A 33 -6.32 5.42 -4.68
N ARG A 34 -5.34 5.56 -5.58
CA ARG A 34 -4.17 4.67 -5.65
C ARG A 34 -2.86 5.44 -5.60
N VAL A 35 -1.88 4.87 -4.91
CA VAL A 35 -0.50 5.34 -4.96
C VAL A 35 0.20 4.71 -6.17
N ASN A 36 0.92 5.49 -6.97
CA ASN A 36 1.61 4.99 -8.16
C ASN A 36 2.90 4.22 -7.82
N ARG A 37 2.75 3.02 -7.25
CA ARG A 37 3.84 2.06 -7.02
C ARG A 37 3.29 0.63 -6.90
N PRO A 38 4.12 -0.41 -7.11
CA PRO A 38 3.70 -1.78 -6.86
C PRO A 38 3.24 -1.98 -5.40
N TYR A 39 2.17 -2.74 -5.23
CA TYR A 39 1.49 -2.94 -3.94
C TYR A 39 1.05 -1.65 -3.22
N GLY A 40 0.83 -0.56 -3.98
CA GLY A 40 0.28 0.70 -3.48
C GLY A 40 -1.11 0.48 -2.84
N GLY A 41 -1.32 1.02 -1.64
CA GLY A 41 -2.57 0.83 -0.91
C GLY A 41 -2.69 -0.47 -0.10
N TYR A 42 -1.76 -1.42 -0.26
CA TYR A 42 -1.75 -2.68 0.47
C TYR A 42 -0.53 -2.81 1.41
N LEU A 43 0.66 -2.49 0.90
CA LEU A 43 1.91 -2.51 1.66
C LEU A 43 2.43 -1.10 1.89
N CYS A 44 3.11 -0.85 3.01
CA CYS A 44 3.87 0.38 3.20
C CYS A 44 5.16 0.36 2.34
N SER A 45 5.75 1.53 2.11
CA SER A 45 6.99 1.69 1.32
C SER A 45 8.14 0.81 1.85
N ARG A 46 8.27 0.70 3.18
CA ARG A 46 9.31 -0.10 3.84
C ARG A 46 9.12 -1.61 3.61
N CYS A 47 7.91 -2.12 3.83
CA CYS A 47 7.60 -3.55 3.65
C CYS A 47 7.72 -3.99 2.20
N MET A 48 7.26 -3.16 1.26
CA MET A 48 7.40 -3.41 -0.18
C MET A 48 8.88 -3.57 -0.56
N ARG A 49 9.76 -2.68 -0.11
CA ARG A 49 11.20 -2.77 -0.40
C ARG A 49 11.83 -4.05 0.17
N LYS A 50 11.41 -4.51 1.35
CA LYS A 50 11.91 -5.77 1.94
C LYS A 50 11.59 -6.96 1.04
N ILE A 51 10.31 -7.12 0.70
CA ILE A 51 9.84 -8.22 -0.17
C ILE A 51 10.53 -8.16 -1.53
N MET A 52 10.69 -6.97 -2.11
CA MET A 52 11.35 -6.84 -3.41
C MET A 52 12.81 -7.31 -3.33
N ARG A 53 13.53 -6.97 -2.26
CA ARG A 53 14.92 -7.45 -2.06
C ARG A 53 14.98 -8.95 -1.81
N GLU A 54 14.08 -9.49 -1.00
CA GLU A 54 14.01 -10.93 -0.72
C GLU A 54 13.75 -11.72 -2.01
N LYS A 55 12.79 -11.28 -2.83
CA LYS A 55 12.52 -11.89 -4.15
C LYS A 55 13.71 -11.84 -5.08
N VAL A 56 14.47 -10.74 -5.09
CA VAL A 56 15.69 -10.64 -5.92
C VAL A 56 16.75 -11.59 -5.40
N ARG A 57 16.99 -11.67 -4.08
CA ARG A 57 17.96 -12.59 -3.48
C ARG A 57 17.61 -14.05 -3.76
N GLU A 58 16.34 -14.41 -3.62
CA GLU A 58 15.85 -15.75 -3.91
C GLU A 58 15.98 -16.09 -5.40
N ARG A 59 15.66 -15.14 -6.28
CA ARG A 59 15.75 -15.33 -7.73
C ARG A 59 17.19 -15.48 -8.22
N PHE A 60 18.13 -14.76 -7.61
CA PHE A 60 19.52 -14.73 -8.06
C PHE A 60 20.46 -15.59 -7.23
N LYS A 61 19.96 -16.46 -6.33
CA LYS A 61 20.71 -17.38 -5.46
C LYS A 61 22.23 -17.14 -5.51
N VAL A 62 22.65 -16.06 -4.86
CA VAL A 62 24.04 -15.83 -4.48
C VAL A 62 24.21 -16.47 -3.12
#